data_AF-A0A351ET60-F1
#
_entry.id   AF-A0A351ET60-F1
#
_cell.length_a   1.000
_cell.length_b   1.000
_cell.length_c   1.000
_cell.angle_alpha   90.00
_cell.angle_beta   90.00
_cell.angle_gamma   90.00
#
_symmetry.space_group_name_H-M   'P 1'
#
loop_
_entity.id
_entity.type
_entity.pdbx_description
1 polymer ?
#
loop_
_entity_poly.entity_id
_entity_poly.type
_entity_poly.pdbx_seq_one_letter_code
_entity_poly.pdbx_strand_id
1 'polypeptide(L)' 'MARKEREFEASDRMSEHEALMWNIEKDPWLNASGASLTLLDQPADFEHLRRTLRAAIVLMPRLCERVVPGFA' A
#
# COMPACT_ATOMS: atom_id res chain seq x y z
N MET A 1 4.11 10.20 22.14
CA MET A 1 4.77 10.68 20.91
C MET A 1 3.75 10.65 19.77
N ALA A 2 3.12 11.77 19.45
CA ALA A 2 2.21 11.81 18.31
C ALA A 2 3.04 11.63 17.03
N ARG A 3 2.87 10.51 16.33
CA ARG A 3 3.49 10.26 15.03
C ARG A 3 2.97 11.36 14.10
N LYS A 4 3.82 12.32 13.76
CA LYS A 4 3.51 13.38 12.79
C LYS A 4 2.98 12.67 11.54
N GLU A 5 1.71 12.86 11.24
CA GLU A 5 1.12 12.34 10.02
C GLU A 5 1.95 12.92 8.88
N ARG A 6 2.57 12.04 8.09
CA ARG A 6 3.33 12.49 6.92
C ARG A 6 2.29 13.01 5.95
N GLU A 7 2.33 14.31 5.68
CA GLU A 7 1.64 14.89 4.53
C GLU A 7 2.09 14.11 3.31
N PHE A 8 1.11 13.58 2.59
CA PHE A 8 1.32 12.68 1.48
C PHE A 8 0.74 13.36 0.26
N GLU A 9 1.63 13.96 -0.53
CA GLU A 9 1.25 14.59 -1.79
C GLU A 9 1.05 13.50 -2.84
N ALA A 10 -0.19 13.34 -3.30
CA ALA A 10 -0.51 12.43 -4.38
C ALA A 10 -0.05 13.04 -5.71
N SER A 11 0.85 12.34 -6.41
CA SER A 11 1.32 12.67 -7.75
C SER A 11 0.83 11.59 -8.73
N ASP A 12 0.38 12.00 -9.92
CA ASP A 12 0.00 11.09 -11.01
C ASP A 12 1.22 10.36 -11.62
N ARG A 13 2.44 10.77 -11.25
CA ARG A 13 3.69 10.12 -11.62
C ARG A 13 4.33 9.49 -10.40
N MET A 14 4.88 8.29 -10.59
CA MET A 14 5.72 7.62 -9.61
C MET A 14 6.90 8.50 -9.23
N SER A 15 7.17 8.61 -7.93
CA SER A 15 8.41 9.17 -7.41
C SER A 15 9.62 8.34 -7.82
N GLU A 16 10.82 8.90 -7.70
CA GLU A 16 12.07 8.19 -8.00
C GLU A 16 12.20 6.90 -7.17
N HIS A 17 11.78 6.93 -5.90
CA HIS A 17 11.77 5.75 -5.03
C HIS A 17 10.80 4.68 -5.50
N GLU A 18 9.60 5.07 -5.92
CA GLU A 18 8.60 4.12 -6.44
C GLU A 18 9.07 3.51 -7.76
N ALA A 19 9.67 4.31 -8.65
CA ALA A 19 10.23 3.83 -9.91
C ALA A 19 11.38 2.83 -9.67
N LEU A 20 12.23 3.09 -8.67
CA LEU A 20 13.26 2.14 -8.24
C LEU A 20 12.62 0.83 -7.76
N MET A 21 11.66 0.89 -6.85
CA MET A 21 10.97 -0.29 -6.31
C MET A 21 10.28 -1.11 -7.42
N TRP A 22 9.63 -0.42 -8.37
CA TRP A 22 8.98 -1.08 -9.52
C TRP A 22 9.97 -1.78 -10.45
N ASN A 23 11.17 -1.24 -10.60
CA ASN A 23 12.21 -1.92 -11.37
C ASN A 23 12.76 -3.15 -10.62
N ILE A 24 12.88 -3.07 -9.29
CA ILE A 24 13.28 -4.20 -8.44
C ILE A 24 12.25 -5.34 -8.52
N GLU A 25 10.96 -5.02 -8.57
CA GLU A 25 9.85 -5.99 -8.67
C GLU A 25 9.98 -6.97 -9.84
N LYS A 26 10.69 -6.58 -10.91
CA LYS A 26 10.92 -7.41 -12.10
C LYS A 26 11.84 -8.61 -11.83
N ASP A 27 12.65 -8.56 -10.78
CA ASP A 27 13.45 -9.69 -10.32
C ASP A 27 12.61 -10.58 -9.37
N PRO A 28 12.35 -11.86 -9.72
CA PRO A 28 11.59 -12.76 -8.86
C PRO A 28 12.15 -12.92 -7.44
N TRP A 29 13.45 -12.73 -7.25
CA TRP A 29 14.11 -12.85 -5.95
C TRP A 29 13.99 -11.59 -5.08
N LEU A 30 13.65 -10.45 -5.69
CA LEU A 30 13.55 -9.14 -5.03
C LEU A 30 12.13 -8.56 -5.09
N ASN A 31 11.18 -9.34 -5.59
CA ASN A 31 9.77 -8.98 -5.61
C ASN A 31 9.31 -8.52 -4.21
N ALA A 32 8.74 -7.33 -4.13
CA ALA A 32 8.33 -6.66 -2.90
C ALA A 32 6.96 -7.14 -2.39
N SER A 33 6.40 -8.23 -2.93
CA SER A 33 5.19 -8.85 -2.43
C SER A 33 5.35 -9.23 -0.96
N GLY A 34 4.68 -8.46 -0.10
CA GLY A 34 4.63 -8.68 1.32
C GLY A 34 3.27 -9.19 1.76
N ALA A 35 3.27 -10.00 2.81
CA ALA A 35 2.08 -10.31 3.59
C ALA A 35 2.32 -9.92 5.05
N SER A 36 1.26 -9.53 5.74
CA SER A 36 1.29 -9.38 7.19
C SER A 36 0.70 -10.62 7.84
N LEU A 37 1.42 -11.17 8.83
CA LEU A 37 0.89 -12.19 9.73
C LEU A 37 0.57 -11.53 11.07
N THR A 38 -0.69 -11.59 11.48
CA THR A 38 -1.15 -11.06 12.76
C THR A 38 -1.62 -12.21 13.64
N LEU A 39 -1.07 -12.29 14.86
CA LEU A 39 -1.50 -13.24 15.88
C LEU A 39 -2.51 -12.52 16.80
N LEU A 40 -3.68 -13.14 16.97
CA LEU A 40 -4.76 -12.61 17.80
C LEU A 40 -5.01 -13.57 18.97
N ASP A 41 -5.38 -13.00 20.11
CA ASP A 41 -5.83 -13.74 21.30
C ASP A 41 -7.26 -14.30 21.15
N GLN A 42 -8.02 -13.76 20.20
CA GLN A 42 -9.39 -14.14 19.86
C GLN A 42 -9.58 -14.34 18.34
N PRO A 43 -10.64 -15.03 17.89
CA PRO A 43 -10.96 -15.14 16.47
C PRO A 43 -11.12 -13.76 15.80
N ALA A 44 -10.64 -13.63 14.58
CA ALA A 44 -10.74 -12.39 13.82
C ALA A 44 -12.20 -12.05 13.47
N ASP A 45 -12.63 -10.82 13.75
CA ASP A 45 -13.86 -10.26 13.21
C ASP A 45 -13.61 -9.74 11.78
N PHE A 46 -13.96 -10.57 10.80
CA PHE A 46 -13.79 -10.24 9.38
C PHE A 46 -14.69 -9.10 8.91
N GLU A 47 -15.83 -8.85 9.56
CA GLU A 47 -16.69 -7.72 9.21
C GLU A 47 -16.10 -6.41 9.74
N HIS A 48 -15.53 -6.42 10.94
CA HIS A 48 -14.74 -5.30 11.43
C HIS A 48 -13.54 -5.03 10.50
N LEU A 49 -12.76 -6.06 10.14
CA LEU A 49 -11.65 -5.92 9.20
C LEU A 49 -12.09 -5.28 7.88
N ARG A 50 -13.19 -5.75 7.28
CA ARG A 50 -13.74 -5.19 6.04
C ARG A 50 -14.13 -3.71 6.19
N ARG A 51 -14.74 -3.32 7.30
CA ARG A 51 -15.08 -1.90 7.57
C ARG A 51 -13.81 -1.05 7.69
N THR A 52 -12.81 -1.56 8.39
CA THR A 52 -11.51 -0.88 8.56
C THR A 52 -10.79 -0.71 7.22
N LEU A 53 -10.77 -1.75 6.38
CA LEU A 53 -10.19 -1.65 5.03
C LEU A 53 -10.91 -0.62 4.16
N ARG A 54 -12.25 -0.57 4.21
CA ARG A 54 -13.02 0.47 3.49
C ARG A 54 -12.67 1.88 3.97
N ALA A 55 -12.56 2.10 5.27
CA ALA A 55 -12.14 3.39 5.81
C ALA A 55 -10.70 3.75 5.41
N ALA A 56 -9.80 2.77 5.42
CA ALA A 56 -8.41 2.95 5.01
C ALA A 56 -8.29 3.39 3.55
N ILE A 57 -9.11 2.84 2.64
CA ILE A 57 -9.15 3.26 1.23
C ILE A 57 -9.58 4.73 1.09
N VAL A 58 -10.55 5.19 1.89
CA VAL A 58 -10.97 6.60 1.87
C VAL A 58 -9.86 7.52 2.34
N LEU A 59 -9.10 7.11 3.36
CA LEU A 59 -7.97 7.87 3.91
C LEU A 59 -6.71 7.80 3.03
N MET A 60 -6.53 6.70 2.29
CA MET A 60 -5.39 6.44 1.42
C MET A 60 -5.88 5.87 0.08
N PRO A 61 -6.39 6.72 -0.84
CA PRO A 61 -6.92 6.27 -2.13
C PRO A 61 -5.92 5.48 -2.97
N ARG A 62 -4.61 5.75 -2.78
CA ARG A 62 -3.51 5.05 -3.46
C ARG A 62 -3.43 3.55 -3.18
N LEU A 63 -4.07 3.05 -2.12
CA LEU A 63 -4.19 1.60 -1.88
C LEU A 63 -4.95 0.87 -3.01
N CYS A 64 -5.73 1.60 -3.80
CA CYS A 64 -6.48 1.09 -4.94
C CYS A 64 -5.85 1.46 -6.30
N GLU A 65 -4.71 2.16 -6.30
CA GLU A 65 -3.99 2.49 -7.53
C GLU A 65 -3.20 1.29 -8.05
N ARG A 66 -2.95 1.29 -9.35
CA ARG A 66 -2.04 0.35 -10.00
C ARG A 66 -1.08 1.10 -10.92
N VAL A 67 0.13 0.59 -11.04
CA VAL A 67 1.09 1.12 -12.02
C VAL A 67 0.59 0.78 -13.43
N VAL A 68 0.62 1.79 -14.31
CA VAL A 68 0.30 1.66 -15.74
C VAL A 68 1.47 2.19 -16.58
N PRO A 69 1.64 1.74 -17.83
CA PRO A 69 2.60 2.36 -18.74
C PRO A 69 2.31 3.86 -18.91
N GLY A 70 3.33 4.71 -18.76
CA GLY A 70 3.17 6.16 -18.86
C GLY A 70 3.16 6.62 -20.31
N PHE A 71 1.99 6.57 -20.96
CA PHE A 71 1.70 6.97 -22.35
C PHE A 71 2.56 6.30 -23.44
N ALA A 72 1.91 5.86 -24.53
CA ALA A 72 2.57 5.41 -25.75
C ALA A 72 3.06 6.60 -26.60
#